data_AF-A0A9X3V2D6-F1
#
_entry.id   AF-A0A9X3V2D6-F1
#
_cell.length_a   1.000
_cell.length_b   1.000
_cell.length_c   1.000
_cell.angle_alpha   90.00
_cell.angle_beta   90.00
_cell.angle_gamma   90.00
#
_symmetry.space_group_name_H-M   'P 1'
#
loop_
_entity.id
_entity.type
_entity.pdbx_description
1 polymer ?
#
loop_
_entity_poly.entity_id
_entity_poly.type
_entity_poly.pdbx_seq_one_letter_code
_entity_poly.pdbx_strand_id
1 'polypeptide(L)'
;MQLLTYTELSDYVAKYKLLKGVKESNIRGCTVDLTVGAIYVPGSSPDKLGSITKPREEWSLAQGATVVIKTSEKFLLGGRHAAVVFPASSVSLKGLLMTNPGHVDPNFEGHLHVTVINMGLQPFSLKKGDRLLRTMVFELHRSTELNVSSAPMNEELLDRLSPDFMDMNKRVNDATMRAMDSNDRRNVLRQAAMPLVIAIVTAGLTVLAGYLSVKEKIDDRIGRLETVNKELNVAVRLEKLDEKLKQIGELTPPTPLAKQIEEMRDELTTLRKAALPKRP
;
A
#
# COMPACT_ATOMS: atom_id res chain seq x y z
N MET A 1 18.93 16.10 -55.87
CA MET A 1 17.69 15.85 -55.12
C MET A 1 17.30 17.17 -54.46
N GLN A 2 16.07 17.64 -54.65
CA GLN A 2 15.60 18.93 -54.15
C GLN A 2 14.49 18.68 -53.12
N LEU A 3 14.56 19.36 -51.98
CA LEU A 3 13.49 19.33 -50.97
C LEU A 3 12.30 20.17 -51.46
N LEU A 4 11.10 19.62 -51.40
CA LEU A 4 9.89 20.35 -51.79
C LEU A 4 9.51 21.39 -50.76
N THR A 5 9.19 22.60 -51.24
CA THR A 5 8.68 23.73 -50.46
C THR A 5 7.18 23.59 -50.17
N TYR A 6 6.62 24.53 -49.41
CA TYR A 6 5.21 24.50 -48.99
C TYR A 6 4.28 24.49 -50.20
N THR A 7 4.50 25.42 -51.14
CA THR A 7 3.67 25.57 -52.33
C THR A 7 3.74 24.31 -53.19
N GLU A 8 4.95 23.80 -53.43
CA GLU A 8 5.15 22.56 -54.19
C GLU A 8 4.48 21.38 -53.50
N LEU A 9 4.68 21.19 -52.19
CA LEU A 9 4.03 20.11 -51.42
C LEU A 9 2.51 20.20 -51.47
N SER A 10 1.94 21.38 -51.25
CA SER A 10 0.48 21.59 -51.29
C SER A 10 -0.07 21.25 -52.68
N ASP A 11 0.58 21.71 -53.75
CA ASP A 11 0.22 21.38 -55.13
C ASP A 11 0.35 19.88 -55.41
N TYR A 12 1.44 19.24 -54.98
CA TYR A 12 1.68 17.81 -55.19
C TYR A 12 0.67 16.93 -54.44
N VAL A 13 0.31 17.30 -53.22
CA VAL A 13 -0.72 16.62 -52.41
C VAL A 13 -2.11 16.84 -53.02
N ALA A 14 -2.44 18.06 -53.44
CA ALA A 14 -3.75 18.39 -53.98
C ALA A 14 -3.99 17.74 -55.35
N LYS A 15 -3.03 17.89 -56.28
CA LYS A 15 -3.17 17.50 -57.70
C LYS A 15 -2.76 16.06 -57.97
N TYR A 16 -1.61 15.63 -57.45
CA TYR A 16 -1.02 14.32 -57.77
C TYR A 16 -1.22 13.28 -56.65
N LYS A 17 -1.87 13.68 -55.55
CA LYS A 17 -2.20 12.81 -54.42
C LYS A 17 -0.99 12.10 -53.81
N LEU A 18 0.19 12.73 -53.87
CA LEU A 18 1.46 12.18 -53.36
C LEU A 18 1.34 11.63 -51.93
N LEU A 19 0.50 12.27 -51.11
CA LEU A 19 -0.02 11.76 -49.85
C LEU A 19 -1.54 11.84 -49.82
N LYS A 20 -2.22 10.72 -49.59
CA LYS A 20 -3.68 10.66 -49.42
C LYS A 20 -4.05 10.75 -47.94
N GLY A 21 -5.10 11.52 -47.63
CA GLY A 21 -5.62 11.69 -46.26
C GLY A 21 -4.98 12.84 -45.47
N VAL A 22 -4.09 13.62 -46.10
CA VAL A 22 -3.48 14.81 -45.49
C VAL A 22 -4.50 15.94 -45.41
N LYS A 23 -4.54 16.61 -44.26
CA LYS A 23 -5.26 17.88 -44.08
C LYS A 23 -4.33 19.04 -44.43
N GLU A 24 -4.84 20.10 -45.04
CA GLU A 24 -4.05 21.28 -45.40
C GLU A 24 -3.28 21.86 -44.19
N SER A 25 -3.91 21.88 -43.01
CA SER A 25 -3.29 22.33 -41.75
C SER A 25 -2.07 21.51 -41.27
N ASN A 26 -1.83 20.34 -41.88
CA ASN A 26 -0.69 19.48 -41.58
C ASN A 26 0.50 19.74 -42.51
N ILE A 27 0.34 20.52 -43.58
CA ILE A 27 1.43 20.92 -44.48
C ILE A 27 2.08 22.18 -43.90
N ARG A 28 3.41 22.18 -43.78
CA ARG A 28 4.17 23.25 -43.12
C ARG A 28 5.54 23.41 -43.73
N GLY A 29 5.94 24.62 -44.10
CA GLY A 29 7.31 24.92 -44.52
C GLY A 29 7.77 24.01 -45.67
N CYS A 30 8.52 22.95 -45.38
CA CYS A 30 8.96 21.93 -46.34
C CYS A 30 8.60 20.50 -45.89
N THR A 31 7.56 20.36 -45.07
CA THR A 31 7.21 19.12 -44.37
C THR A 31 5.71 18.89 -44.29
N VAL A 32 5.32 17.64 -44.05
CA VAL A 32 3.94 17.26 -43.76
C VAL A 32 3.90 16.46 -42.45
N ASP A 33 3.06 16.89 -41.51
CA ASP A 33 2.78 16.14 -40.28
C ASP A 33 1.91 14.91 -40.63
N LEU A 34 2.35 13.73 -40.19
CA LEU A 34 1.63 12.47 -40.32
C LEU A 34 1.03 12.06 -38.97
N THR A 35 -0.13 11.41 -39.04
CA THR A 35 -0.93 11.09 -37.86
C THR A 35 -1.01 9.60 -37.57
N VAL A 36 -1.27 9.27 -36.31
CA VAL A 36 -1.51 7.89 -35.87
C VAL A 36 -2.80 7.37 -36.51
N GLY A 37 -2.72 6.29 -37.28
CA GLY A 37 -3.88 5.63 -37.89
C GLY A 37 -4.34 4.41 -37.10
N ALA A 38 -3.40 3.51 -36.78
CA ALA A 38 -3.64 2.31 -35.99
C ALA A 38 -2.41 1.97 -35.13
N ILE A 39 -2.65 1.38 -33.96
CA ILE A 39 -1.63 0.98 -32.99
C ILE A 39 -1.65 -0.53 -32.83
N TYR A 40 -0.54 -1.19 -33.13
CA TYR A 40 -0.33 -2.62 -32.92
C TYR A 40 0.66 -2.83 -31.76
N VAL A 41 0.32 -3.74 -30.87
CA VAL A 41 1.09 -4.02 -29.65
C VAL A 41 1.76 -5.39 -29.80
N PRO A 42 3.10 -5.45 -29.86
CA PRO A 42 3.83 -6.71 -29.98
C PRO A 42 3.47 -7.72 -28.88
N GLY A 43 3.46 -9.01 -29.21
CA GLY A 43 3.08 -10.09 -28.31
C GLY A 43 1.57 -10.17 -27.99
N SER A 44 0.73 -9.38 -28.66
CA SER A 44 -0.73 -9.51 -28.57
C SER A 44 -1.20 -10.70 -29.37
N SER A 45 -1.91 -11.63 -28.73
CA SER A 45 -2.55 -12.76 -29.42
C SER A 45 -3.55 -12.28 -30.50
N PRO A 46 -3.76 -13.04 -31.58
CA PRO A 46 -4.53 -12.62 -32.76
C PRO A 46 -5.92 -12.07 -32.47
N ASP A 47 -6.59 -12.60 -31.45
CA ASP A 47 -7.97 -12.22 -31.10
C ASP A 47 -8.09 -11.03 -30.15
N LYS A 48 -6.97 -10.55 -29.59
CA LYS A 48 -6.93 -9.48 -28.59
C LYS A 48 -6.73 -8.10 -29.21
N LEU A 49 -7.23 -7.10 -28.48
CA LEU A 49 -7.09 -5.70 -28.85
C LEU A 49 -5.61 -5.28 -28.80
N GLY A 50 -5.07 -4.90 -29.96
CA GLY A 50 -3.65 -4.65 -30.20
C GLY A 50 -3.04 -5.59 -31.25
N SER A 51 -3.77 -6.64 -31.66
CA SER A 51 -3.36 -7.53 -32.77
C SER A 51 -3.51 -6.86 -34.14
N ILE A 52 -3.03 -7.54 -35.18
CA ILE A 52 -3.17 -7.09 -36.58
C ILE A 52 -4.63 -6.96 -37.00
N THR A 53 -5.52 -7.85 -36.53
CA THR A 53 -6.94 -7.86 -36.89
C THR A 53 -7.76 -6.86 -36.07
N LYS A 54 -7.33 -6.55 -34.84
CA LYS A 54 -8.01 -5.64 -33.92
C LYS A 54 -7.04 -4.59 -33.38
N PRO A 55 -6.56 -3.66 -34.24
CA PRO A 55 -5.66 -2.60 -33.80
C PRO A 55 -6.31 -1.70 -32.76
N ARG A 56 -5.47 -1.09 -31.92
CA ARG A 56 -5.91 -0.07 -30.97
C ARG A 56 -6.00 1.30 -31.63
N GLU A 57 -6.93 2.11 -31.13
CA GLU A 57 -7.02 3.53 -31.46
C GLU A 57 -6.37 4.40 -30.39
N GLU A 58 -6.18 3.88 -29.18
CA GLU A 58 -5.47 4.56 -28.10
C GLU A 58 -4.60 3.58 -27.30
N TRP A 59 -3.46 4.08 -26.81
CA TRP A 59 -2.54 3.33 -25.99
C TRP A 59 -1.70 4.23 -25.08
N SER A 60 -1.55 3.83 -23.83
CA SER A 60 -0.61 4.46 -22.90
C SER A 60 0.69 3.66 -22.91
N LEU A 61 1.67 4.13 -23.66
CA LEU A 61 2.95 3.46 -23.84
C LEU A 61 3.83 3.65 -22.60
N ALA A 62 3.95 2.61 -21.79
CA ALA A 62 4.83 2.61 -20.61
C ALA A 62 6.31 2.80 -21.00
N GLN A 63 7.14 3.23 -20.04
CA GLN A 63 8.58 3.34 -20.25
C GLN A 63 9.17 1.99 -20.71
N GLY A 64 9.97 2.00 -21.77
CA GLY A 64 10.60 0.82 -22.38
C GLY A 64 9.70 0.01 -23.29
N ALA A 65 8.38 0.20 -23.21
CA ALA A 65 7.45 -0.52 -24.06
C ALA A 65 7.58 -0.08 -25.52
N THR A 66 7.30 -1.02 -26.43
CA THR A 66 7.32 -0.79 -27.87
C THR A 66 5.93 -0.99 -28.48
N VAL A 67 5.63 -0.24 -29.55
CA VAL A 67 4.44 -0.46 -30.39
C VAL A 67 4.74 -0.15 -31.84
N VAL A 68 3.98 -0.76 -32.75
CA VAL A 68 4.01 -0.43 -34.17
C VAL A 68 2.85 0.51 -34.49
N ILE A 69 3.18 1.65 -35.10
CA ILE A 69 2.22 2.65 -35.54
C ILE A 69 2.08 2.55 -37.06
N LYS A 70 0.83 2.37 -37.51
CA LYS A 70 0.45 2.59 -38.90
C LYS A 70 -0.02 4.03 -39.07
N THR A 71 0.50 4.76 -40.06
CA THR A 71 0.06 6.13 -40.36
C THR A 71 -1.36 6.17 -40.91
N SER A 72 -2.12 7.23 -40.60
CA SER A 72 -3.43 7.46 -41.23
C SER A 72 -3.27 7.77 -42.72
N GLU A 73 -2.26 8.56 -43.05
CA GLU A 73 -1.95 8.96 -44.40
C GLU A 73 -1.31 7.81 -45.18
N LYS A 74 -1.65 7.74 -46.47
CA LYS A 74 -1.11 6.77 -47.42
C LYS A 74 -0.20 7.48 -48.41
N PHE A 75 1.03 7.02 -48.56
CA PHE A 75 1.96 7.50 -49.58
C PHE A 75 1.58 6.90 -50.94
N LEU A 76 1.68 7.73 -51.97
CA LEU A 76 1.49 7.41 -53.39
C LEU A 76 2.62 8.10 -54.15
N LEU A 77 3.87 7.71 -53.86
CA LEU A 77 5.03 8.36 -54.48
C LEU A 77 5.20 7.87 -55.91
N GLY A 78 5.37 8.80 -56.86
CA GLY A 78 5.84 8.45 -58.20
C GLY A 78 7.36 8.26 -58.24
N GLY A 79 7.89 7.74 -59.36
CA GLY A 79 9.31 7.43 -59.53
C GLY A 79 10.29 8.62 -59.41
N ARG A 80 9.77 9.85 -59.38
CA ARG A 80 10.56 11.08 -59.16
C ARG A 80 10.56 11.58 -57.72
N HIS A 81 9.88 10.91 -56.79
CA HIS A 81 9.76 11.40 -55.42
C HIS A 81 10.27 10.37 -54.44
N ALA A 82 11.06 10.81 -53.46
CA ALA A 82 11.44 10.02 -52.29
C ALA A 82 11.07 10.81 -51.04
N ALA A 83 10.95 10.15 -49.89
CA ALA A 83 10.70 10.86 -48.64
C ALA A 83 11.54 10.30 -47.49
N VAL A 84 11.72 11.13 -46.47
CA VAL A 84 12.23 10.69 -45.17
C VAL A 84 11.23 11.08 -44.09
N VAL A 85 11.08 10.21 -43.10
CA VAL A 85 10.14 10.37 -42.00
C VAL A 85 10.88 10.27 -40.68
N PHE A 86 10.57 11.21 -39.79
CA PHE A 86 11.07 11.26 -38.41
C PHE A 86 9.92 11.58 -37.46
N PRO A 87 10.02 11.23 -36.17
CA PRO A 87 9.12 11.79 -35.17
C PRO A 87 9.19 13.33 -35.17
N ALA A 88 8.07 13.99 -34.91
CA ALA A 88 8.08 15.44 -34.72
C ALA A 88 9.01 15.80 -33.54
N SER A 89 9.75 16.90 -33.63
CA SER A 89 10.70 17.29 -32.57
C SER A 89 10.04 17.40 -31.19
N SER A 90 8.80 17.90 -31.12
CA SER A 90 8.01 17.97 -29.88
C SER A 90 7.64 16.60 -29.30
N VAL A 91 7.58 15.56 -30.15
CA VAL A 91 7.33 14.17 -29.76
C VAL A 91 8.64 13.53 -29.26
N SER A 92 9.76 13.75 -29.96
CA SER A 92 11.08 13.26 -29.53
C SER A 92 11.50 13.82 -28.18
N LEU A 93 11.23 15.11 -27.92
CA LEU A 93 11.53 15.75 -26.62
C LEU A 93 10.79 15.13 -25.43
N LYS A 94 9.66 14.45 -25.69
CA LYS A 94 8.89 13.72 -24.66
C LYS A 94 9.41 12.29 -24.44
N GLY A 95 10.53 11.92 -25.09
CA GLY A 95 11.17 10.63 -24.93
C GLY A 95 10.68 9.55 -25.89
N LEU A 96 9.86 9.87 -26.89
CA LEU A 96 9.46 8.87 -27.88
C LEU A 96 10.55 8.72 -28.97
N LEU A 97 11.10 7.52 -29.09
CA LEU A 97 12.10 7.16 -30.09
C LEU A 97 11.46 6.32 -31.19
N MET A 98 11.89 6.49 -32.44
CA MET A 98 11.54 5.62 -33.56
C MET A 98 12.76 4.81 -33.95
N THR A 99 12.64 3.48 -34.05
CA THR A 99 13.82 2.60 -34.18
C THR A 99 14.49 2.66 -35.55
N ASN A 100 13.72 2.92 -36.61
CA ASN A 100 14.24 3.00 -37.97
C ASN A 100 13.90 4.37 -38.57
N PRO A 101 14.84 5.09 -39.19
CA PRO A 101 14.52 6.28 -39.98
C PRO A 101 13.67 5.86 -41.19
N GLY A 102 12.52 6.53 -41.37
CA GLY A 102 11.54 6.14 -42.38
C GLY A 102 11.91 6.67 -43.75
N HIS A 103 12.92 6.09 -44.39
CA HIS A 103 13.12 6.30 -45.83
C HIS A 103 11.92 5.70 -46.57
N VAL A 104 11.43 6.45 -47.55
CA VAL A 104 10.31 6.05 -48.40
C VAL A 104 10.81 6.14 -49.83
N ASP A 105 10.93 4.99 -50.46
CA ASP A 105 11.49 4.88 -51.80
C ASP A 105 10.52 5.42 -52.86
N PRO A 106 11.03 5.85 -54.01
CA PRO A 106 10.19 6.15 -55.16
C PRO A 106 9.35 4.95 -55.58
N ASN A 107 8.17 5.23 -56.13
CA ASN A 107 7.14 4.23 -56.46
C ASN A 107 6.57 3.48 -55.23
N PHE A 108 6.88 3.90 -54.00
CA PHE A 108 6.23 3.35 -52.80
C PHE A 108 4.76 3.77 -52.74
N GLU A 109 3.89 2.77 -52.64
CA GLU A 109 2.46 2.93 -52.38
C GLU A 109 2.06 2.19 -51.11
N GLY A 110 1.66 2.92 -50.06
CA GLY A 110 1.29 2.27 -48.82
C GLY A 110 1.20 3.19 -47.61
N HIS A 111 0.77 2.61 -46.49
CA HIS A 111 0.89 3.25 -45.18
C HIS A 111 2.25 2.92 -44.60
N LEU A 112 2.85 3.88 -43.89
CA LEU A 112 4.08 3.61 -43.16
C LEU A 112 3.74 2.87 -41.86
N HIS A 113 4.56 1.86 -41.58
CA HIS A 113 4.56 1.16 -40.31
C HIS A 113 5.88 1.47 -39.62
N VAL A 114 5.82 2.10 -38.45
CA VAL A 114 7.01 2.48 -37.69
C VAL A 114 6.94 1.90 -36.29
N THR A 115 8.05 1.35 -35.82
CA THR A 115 8.17 0.91 -34.43
C THR A 115 8.68 2.06 -33.58
N VAL A 116 7.95 2.37 -32.51
CA VAL A 116 8.32 3.40 -31.54
C VAL A 116 8.54 2.80 -30.16
N ILE A 117 9.42 3.44 -29.39
CA ILE A 117 9.80 3.07 -28.02
C ILE A 117 9.65 4.30 -27.14
N ASN A 118 9.02 4.14 -25.98
CA ASN A 118 9.04 5.21 -24.97
C ASN A 118 10.31 5.12 -24.12
N MET A 119 11.26 6.02 -24.36
CA MET A 119 12.47 6.20 -23.55
C MET A 119 12.29 7.20 -22.40
N GLY A 120 11.14 7.88 -22.33
CA GLY A 120 10.80 8.80 -21.25
C GLY A 120 10.46 8.08 -19.95
N LEU A 121 10.54 8.81 -18.83
CA LEU A 121 10.16 8.30 -17.50
C LEU A 121 8.64 8.20 -17.31
N GLN A 122 7.87 8.98 -18.06
CA GLN A 122 6.42 9.04 -17.94
C GLN A 122 5.76 8.24 -19.09
N PRO A 123 4.58 7.63 -18.86
CA PRO A 123 3.83 7.00 -19.95
C PRO A 123 3.51 7.99 -21.07
N PHE A 124 3.71 7.57 -22.32
CA PHE A 124 3.41 8.38 -23.49
C PHE A 124 2.01 8.01 -24.02
N SER A 125 1.09 8.97 -24.05
CA SER A 125 -0.25 8.74 -24.60
C SER A 125 -0.23 8.82 -26.13
N LEU A 126 -0.70 7.76 -26.77
CA LEU A 126 -0.90 7.66 -28.21
C LEU A 126 -2.40 7.57 -28.49
N LYS A 127 -2.89 8.42 -29.39
CA LYS A 127 -4.27 8.35 -29.88
C LYS A 127 -4.33 8.51 -31.39
N LYS A 128 -5.28 7.83 -32.01
CA LYS A 128 -5.59 7.95 -33.43
C LYS A 128 -5.86 9.42 -33.78
N GLY A 129 -5.23 9.89 -34.85
CA GLY A 129 -5.27 11.28 -35.29
C GLY A 129 -4.21 12.18 -34.66
N ASP A 130 -3.48 11.74 -33.64
CA ASP A 130 -2.38 12.53 -33.07
C ASP A 130 -1.27 12.72 -34.11
N ARG A 131 -0.74 13.94 -34.18
CA ARG A 131 0.43 14.27 -35.01
C ARG A 131 1.69 13.70 -34.35
N LEU A 132 2.21 12.62 -34.93
CA LEU A 132 3.33 11.88 -34.34
C LEU A 132 4.61 12.04 -35.15
N LEU A 133 4.50 11.93 -36.47
CA LEU A 133 5.64 11.94 -37.38
C LEU A 133 5.58 13.15 -38.29
N ARG A 134 6.71 13.42 -38.94
CA ARG A 134 6.86 14.46 -39.95
C ARG A 134 7.67 13.91 -41.10
N THR A 135 7.18 14.14 -42.32
CA THR A 135 7.87 13.75 -43.53
C THR A 135 8.41 14.95 -44.30
N MET A 136 9.58 14.78 -44.89
CA MET A 136 10.15 15.64 -45.91
C MET A 136 10.14 14.88 -47.23
N VAL A 137 9.59 15.48 -48.28
CA VAL A 137 9.53 14.88 -49.61
C VAL A 137 10.54 15.57 -50.51
N PHE A 138 11.28 14.78 -51.27
CA PHE A 138 12.28 15.24 -52.19
C PHE A 138 11.93 14.86 -53.62
N GLU A 139 12.18 15.78 -54.55
CA GLU A 139 12.19 15.49 -55.98
C GLU A 139 13.58 15.04 -56.43
N LEU A 140 13.59 13.94 -57.17
CA LEU A 140 14.77 13.35 -57.80
C LEU A 140 15.01 13.98 -59.17
N HIS A 141 16.28 14.08 -59.55
CA HIS A 141 16.66 14.64 -60.86
C HIS A 141 16.20 13.73 -62.02
N ARG A 142 16.13 12.42 -61.78
CA ARG A 142 15.67 11.41 -62.74
C ARG A 142 14.64 10.51 -62.08
N SER A 143 13.67 10.03 -62.85
CA SER A 143 12.71 9.03 -62.39
C SER A 143 13.39 7.68 -62.22
N THR A 144 12.94 6.90 -61.25
CA THR A 144 13.24 5.47 -61.15
C THR A 144 12.07 4.65 -61.71
N GLU A 145 12.38 3.50 -62.31
CA GLU A 145 11.39 2.61 -62.95
C GLU A 145 11.02 1.40 -62.07
N LEU A 146 11.70 1.21 -60.95
CA LEU A 146 11.48 0.06 -60.08
C LEU A 146 10.25 0.29 -59.21
N ASN A 147 9.25 -0.58 -59.34
CA ASN A 147 8.11 -0.60 -58.42
C ASN A 147 8.51 -1.28 -57.12
N VAL A 148 8.41 -0.55 -56.01
CA VAL A 148 8.68 -1.08 -54.68
C VAL A 148 7.34 -1.48 -54.06
N SER A 149 7.11 -2.79 -53.90
CA SER A 149 5.95 -3.28 -53.19
C SER A 149 6.19 -3.22 -51.68
N SER A 150 5.31 -2.55 -50.94
CA SER A 150 5.34 -2.61 -49.48
C SER A 150 4.66 -3.90 -49.00
N ALA A 151 5.38 -4.74 -48.27
CA ALA A 151 4.75 -5.85 -47.57
C ALA A 151 3.80 -5.32 -46.48
N PRO A 152 2.55 -5.80 -46.41
CA PRO A 152 1.66 -5.41 -45.32
C PRO A 152 2.19 -5.93 -43.99
N MET A 153 1.91 -5.20 -42.92
CA MET A 153 2.15 -5.71 -41.57
C MET A 153 1.34 -6.99 -41.36
N ASN A 154 2.02 -8.06 -40.95
CA ASN A 154 1.41 -9.34 -40.63
C ASN A 154 1.75 -9.75 -39.19
N GLU A 155 1.14 -10.84 -38.73
CA GLU A 155 1.30 -11.32 -37.35
C GLU A 155 2.72 -11.79 -37.06
N GLU A 156 3.35 -12.50 -37.99
CA GLU A 156 4.74 -12.95 -37.87
C GLU A 156 5.72 -11.78 -37.64
N LEU A 157 5.58 -10.68 -38.40
CA LEU A 157 6.42 -9.49 -38.24
C LEU A 157 6.17 -8.78 -36.90
N LEU A 158 4.93 -8.81 -36.39
CA LEU A 158 4.60 -8.22 -35.10
C LEU A 158 5.21 -9.04 -33.95
N ASP A 159 5.19 -10.36 -34.05
CA ASP A 159 5.74 -11.28 -33.04
C ASP A 159 7.26 -11.28 -32.97
N ARG A 160 7.93 -10.83 -34.04
CA ARG A 160 9.39 -10.62 -34.04
C ARG A 160 9.81 -9.41 -33.21
N LEU A 161 8.89 -8.52 -32.85
CA LEU A 161 9.17 -7.33 -32.06
C LEU A 161 9.01 -7.63 -30.57
N SER A 162 9.98 -7.21 -29.75
CA SER A 162 9.84 -7.33 -28.30
C SER A 162 8.87 -6.27 -27.77
N PRO A 163 7.88 -6.62 -26.93
CA PRO A 163 6.99 -5.65 -26.29
C PRO A 163 7.72 -4.73 -25.30
N ASP A 164 8.87 -5.17 -24.77
CA ASP A 164 9.70 -4.41 -23.83
C ASP A 164 11.15 -4.36 -24.34
N PHE A 165 11.66 -3.15 -24.54
CA PHE A 165 13.03 -2.95 -25.02
C PHE A 165 14.03 -3.17 -23.88
N MET A 166 14.94 -4.14 -24.05
CA MET A 166 16.00 -4.44 -23.06
C MET A 166 15.47 -4.77 -21.65
N ASP A 167 14.33 -5.47 -21.56
CA ASP A 167 13.73 -5.92 -20.29
C ASP A 167 13.66 -4.79 -19.23
N MET A 168 13.24 -3.58 -19.65
CA MET A 168 13.18 -2.43 -18.74
C MET A 168 12.30 -2.71 -17.52
N ASN A 169 11.18 -3.40 -17.72
CA ASN A 169 10.27 -3.73 -16.62
C ASN A 169 10.95 -4.66 -15.59
N LYS A 170 11.75 -5.64 -16.04
CA LYS A 170 12.50 -6.50 -15.12
C LYS A 170 13.50 -5.68 -14.30
N ARG A 171 14.24 -4.78 -14.96
CA ARG A 171 15.24 -3.92 -14.28
C ARG A 171 14.60 -2.95 -13.29
N VAL A 172 13.44 -2.38 -13.62
CA VAL A 172 12.67 -1.52 -12.71
C VAL A 172 12.21 -2.32 -11.49
N ASN A 173 11.69 -3.54 -11.69
CA ASN A 173 11.28 -4.41 -10.61
C ASN A 173 12.47 -4.83 -9.73
N ASP A 174 13.59 -5.22 -10.33
CA ASP A 174 14.81 -5.60 -9.60
C ASP A 174 15.38 -4.43 -8.78
N ALA A 175 15.38 -3.21 -9.34
CA ALA A 175 15.80 -2.01 -8.61
C ALA A 175 14.85 -1.69 -7.45
N THR A 176 13.53 -1.87 -7.67
CA THR A 176 12.52 -1.68 -6.62
C THR A 176 12.69 -2.70 -5.50
N MET A 177 12.92 -3.98 -5.83
CA MET A 177 13.19 -5.04 -4.87
C MET A 177 14.47 -4.78 -4.07
N ARG A 178 15.54 -4.29 -4.72
CA ARG A 178 16.79 -3.89 -4.04
C ARG A 178 16.59 -2.68 -3.12
N ALA A 179 15.76 -1.72 -3.53
CA ALA A 179 15.45 -0.55 -2.69
C ALA A 179 14.59 -0.95 -1.47
N MET A 180 13.63 -1.86 -1.64
CA MET A 180 12.75 -2.37 -0.58
C MET A 180 13.52 -3.20 0.47
N ASP A 181 14.43 -4.07 0.05
CA ASP A 181 15.19 -4.95 0.97
C ASP A 181 16.01 -4.16 2.02
N SER A 182 16.47 -2.95 1.66
CA SER A 182 17.26 -2.12 2.58
C SER A 182 16.45 -1.47 3.70
N ASN A 183 15.15 -1.17 3.47
CA ASN A 183 14.32 -0.40 4.41
C ASN A 183 13.30 -1.25 5.17
N ASP A 184 12.84 -2.38 4.62
CA ASP A 184 11.76 -3.15 5.23
C ASP A 184 12.20 -4.05 6.38
N ARG A 185 13.42 -4.61 6.39
CA ARG A 185 13.87 -5.44 7.53
C ARG A 185 13.82 -4.70 8.87
N ARG A 186 14.17 -3.41 8.89
CA ARG A 186 14.09 -2.59 10.11
C ARG A 186 12.67 -2.16 10.43
N ASN A 187 11.84 -1.87 9.42
CA ASN A 187 10.47 -1.40 9.64
C ASN A 187 9.51 -2.54 9.99
N VAL A 188 9.63 -3.71 9.37
CA VAL A 188 8.88 -4.93 9.73
C VAL A 188 9.23 -5.38 11.14
N LEU A 189 10.52 -5.35 11.52
CA LEU A 189 10.93 -5.68 12.89
C LEU A 189 10.38 -4.67 13.91
N ARG A 190 10.37 -3.38 13.58
CA ARG A 190 9.75 -2.33 14.43
C ARG A 190 8.23 -2.47 14.55
N GLN A 191 7.54 -2.79 13.46
CA GLN A 191 6.09 -3.01 13.45
C GLN A 191 5.70 -4.26 14.24
N ALA A 192 6.50 -5.33 14.20
CA ALA A 192 6.27 -6.54 15.00
C ALA A 192 6.60 -6.34 16.50
N ALA A 193 7.60 -5.52 16.83
CA ALA A 193 8.00 -5.28 18.22
C ALA A 193 7.04 -4.36 18.99
N MET A 194 6.39 -3.41 18.30
CA MET A 194 5.48 -2.44 18.92
C MET A 194 4.34 -3.09 19.75
N PRO A 195 3.55 -4.07 19.25
CA PRO A 195 2.49 -4.69 20.04
C PRO A 195 3.04 -5.47 21.24
N LEU A 196 4.24 -6.04 21.15
CA LEU A 196 4.89 -6.73 22.27
C LEU A 196 5.25 -5.76 23.40
N VAL A 197 5.82 -4.60 23.04
CA VAL A 197 6.16 -3.55 24.02
C VAL A 197 4.90 -2.99 24.70
N ILE A 198 3.83 -2.73 23.93
CA ILE A 198 2.55 -2.27 24.48
C ILE A 198 1.97 -3.30 25.45
N ALA A 199 2.01 -4.59 25.11
CA ALA A 199 1.53 -5.67 25.97
C ALA A 199 2.30 -5.71 27.31
N ILE A 200 3.64 -5.60 27.27
CA ILE A 200 4.48 -5.60 28.47
C ILE A 200 4.16 -4.39 29.36
N VAL A 201 4.07 -3.20 28.78
CA VAL A 201 3.75 -1.96 29.52
C VAL A 201 2.37 -2.06 30.17
N THR A 202 1.38 -2.57 29.43
CA THR A 202 0.00 -2.72 29.92
C THR A 202 -0.08 -3.73 31.08
N ALA A 203 0.61 -4.86 30.96
CA ALA A 203 0.70 -5.84 32.04
C ALA A 203 1.36 -5.25 33.30
N GLY A 204 2.46 -4.51 33.13
CA GLY A 204 3.15 -3.83 34.23
C GLY A 204 2.27 -2.81 34.95
N LEU A 205 1.54 -1.98 34.20
CA LEU A 205 0.58 -1.02 34.77
C LEU A 205 -0.54 -1.72 35.55
N THR A 206 -1.04 -2.84 35.03
CA THR A 206 -2.12 -3.61 35.68
C THR A 206 -1.67 -4.19 37.02
N VAL A 207 -0.46 -4.77 37.06
CA VAL A 207 0.13 -5.30 38.31
C VAL A 207 0.37 -4.17 39.31
N LEU A 208 0.90 -3.04 38.85
CA LEU A 208 1.19 -1.89 39.71
C LEU A 208 -0.09 -1.28 40.32
N ALA A 209 -1.14 -1.12 39.52
CA ALA A 209 -2.44 -0.63 40.00
C ALA A 209 -3.07 -1.59 41.01
N GLY A 210 -2.96 -2.89 40.78
CA GLY A 210 -3.40 -3.91 41.73
C GLY A 210 -2.65 -3.82 43.07
N TYR A 211 -1.33 -3.62 43.04
CA TYR A 211 -0.52 -3.46 44.23
C TYR A 211 -0.92 -2.21 45.04
N LEU A 212 -1.09 -1.06 44.38
CA LEU A 212 -1.53 0.18 45.04
C LEU A 212 -2.92 0.02 45.67
N SER A 213 -3.85 -0.62 44.96
CA SER A 213 -5.22 -0.86 45.45
C SER A 213 -5.26 -1.80 46.68
N VAL A 214 -4.36 -2.78 46.74
CA VAL A 214 -4.23 -3.68 47.91
C VAL A 214 -3.65 -2.92 49.10
N LYS A 215 -2.66 -2.05 48.86
CA LYS A 215 -2.04 -1.23 49.90
C LYS A 215 -3.08 -0.31 50.57
N GLU A 216 -3.89 0.41 49.80
CA GLU A 216 -4.96 1.26 50.35
C GLU A 216 -5.97 0.46 51.19
N LYS A 217 -6.38 -0.74 50.74
CA LYS A 217 -7.29 -1.60 51.50
C LYS A 217 -6.68 -2.13 52.80
N ILE A 218 -5.37 -2.33 52.84
CA ILE A 218 -4.66 -2.75 54.05
C ILE A 218 -4.59 -1.57 55.03
N ASP A 219 -4.26 -0.37 54.54
CA ASP A 219 -4.20 0.85 55.35
C ASP A 219 -5.57 1.18 55.97
N ASP A 220 -6.66 1.04 55.21
CA ASP A 220 -8.04 1.20 55.70
C ASP A 220 -8.41 0.19 56.81
N ARG A 221 -7.97 -1.07 56.66
CA ARG A 221 -8.24 -2.12 57.66
C ARG A 221 -7.47 -1.89 58.95
N ILE A 222 -6.24 -1.38 58.84
CA ILE A 222 -5.42 -1.01 60.00
C ILE A 222 -6.09 0.13 60.76
N GLY A 223 -6.57 1.18 60.08
CA GLY A 223 -7.28 2.30 60.73
C GLY A 223 -8.58 1.88 61.44
N ARG A 224 -9.34 0.95 60.85
CA ARG A 224 -10.53 0.38 61.51
C ARG A 224 -10.18 -0.45 62.75
N LEU A 225 -9.10 -1.24 62.69
CA LEU A 225 -8.61 -2.01 63.83
C LEU A 225 -8.13 -1.10 64.97
N GLU A 226 -7.48 0.02 64.66
CA GLU A 226 -7.11 1.02 65.65
C GLU A 226 -8.33 1.68 66.29
N THR A 227 -9.38 1.96 65.50
CA THR A 227 -10.64 2.52 66.02
C THR A 227 -11.34 1.55 66.96
N VAL A 228 -11.41 0.26 66.58
CA VAL A 228 -11.97 -0.81 67.41
C VAL A 228 -11.14 -1.05 68.67
N ASN A 229 -9.80 -1.01 68.60
CA ASN A 229 -8.94 -1.09 69.79
C ASN A 229 -9.10 0.14 70.70
N LYS A 230 -9.37 1.32 70.15
CA LYS A 230 -9.61 2.54 70.92
C LYS A 230 -10.96 2.50 71.64
N GLU A 231 -11.98 1.88 71.03
CA GLU A 231 -13.27 1.59 71.67
C GLU A 231 -13.16 0.45 72.71
N LEU A 232 -12.25 -0.52 72.50
CA LEU A 232 -12.01 -1.62 73.44
C LEU A 232 -11.14 -1.20 74.63
N ASN A 233 -10.35 -0.13 74.50
CA ASN A 233 -9.60 0.52 75.60
C ASN A 233 -10.46 1.36 76.54
N VAL A 234 -11.79 1.22 76.48
CA VAL A 234 -12.70 1.61 77.56
C VAL A 234 -12.57 0.60 78.70
N ALA A 235 -11.39 0.61 79.33
CA ALA A 235 -11.13 0.20 80.71
C ALA A 235 -11.91 1.06 81.74
N VAL A 236 -13.02 1.69 81.34
CA VAL A 236 -13.85 2.60 82.14
C VAL A 236 -15.05 1.86 82.77
N ARG A 237 -15.12 0.53 82.67
CA ARG A 237 -16.01 -0.28 83.54
C ARG A 237 -15.45 -0.47 84.96
N LEU A 238 -14.20 -0.12 85.22
CA LEU A 238 -13.58 -0.26 86.56
C LEU A 238 -13.79 0.99 87.45
N GLU A 239 -14.05 2.16 86.89
CA GLU A 239 -14.35 3.37 87.67
C GLU A 239 -15.78 3.39 88.25
N LYS A 240 -16.73 2.69 87.62
CA LYS A 240 -18.14 2.63 88.07
C LYS A 240 -18.45 1.49 89.06
N LEU A 241 -17.45 0.67 89.41
CA LEU A 241 -17.59 -0.42 90.38
C LEU A 241 -17.12 0.00 91.78
N ASP A 242 -16.15 0.92 91.86
CA ASP A 242 -15.63 1.44 93.13
C ASP A 242 -16.63 2.39 93.82
N GLU A 243 -17.42 3.11 93.03
CA GLU A 243 -18.49 4.00 93.50
C GLU A 243 -19.70 3.22 94.08
N LYS A 244 -19.91 1.97 93.64
CA LYS A 244 -20.98 1.09 94.17
C LYS A 244 -20.58 0.33 95.43
N LEU A 245 -19.29 0.20 95.73
CA LEU A 245 -18.80 -0.48 96.93
C LEU A 245 -18.80 0.41 98.18
N LYS A 246 -18.89 1.74 98.03
CA LYS A 246 -19.02 2.69 99.17
C LYS A 246 -20.45 2.87 99.69
N GLN A 247 -21.48 2.40 98.99
CA GLN A 247 -22.89 2.53 99.42
C GLN A 247 -23.44 1.31 100.17
N ILE A 248 -22.65 0.25 100.38
CA ILE A 248 -23.07 -0.99 101.08
C ILE A 248 -22.25 -1.19 102.37
N GLY A 249 -21.87 -0.10 103.02
CA GLY A 249 -21.22 -0.10 104.32
C GLY A 249 -21.86 0.93 105.23
N GLU A 250 -22.89 0.52 105.99
CA GLU A 250 -23.38 1.08 107.27
C GLU A 250 -24.89 0.83 107.43
N LEU A 251 -25.27 -0.35 107.97
CA LEU A 251 -26.34 -0.53 108.95
C LEU A 251 -26.36 -1.99 109.43
N THR A 252 -26.33 -2.13 110.75
CA THR A 252 -25.91 -3.27 111.57
C THR A 252 -27.11 -4.18 111.98
N PRO A 253 -26.95 -5.27 112.79
CA PRO A 253 -27.50 -6.64 112.58
C PRO A 253 -28.67 -6.94 113.59
N PRO A 254 -29.12 -8.17 114.02
CA PRO A 254 -28.44 -9.49 114.13
C PRO A 254 -29.22 -10.81 113.83
N THR A 255 -28.45 -11.89 113.55
CA THR A 255 -28.74 -13.36 113.77
C THR A 255 -29.93 -14.01 113.02
N PRO A 256 -30.05 -15.36 112.88
CA PRO A 256 -29.13 -16.49 113.17
C PRO A 256 -29.16 -17.59 112.07
N LEU A 257 -28.19 -17.66 111.15
CA LEU A 257 -28.07 -18.81 110.21
C LEU A 257 -26.69 -19.47 110.21
N ALA A 258 -25.72 -18.90 110.94
CA ALA A 258 -24.37 -19.41 111.06
C ALA A 258 -24.26 -20.66 111.96
N LYS A 259 -25.34 -21.08 112.62
CA LYS A 259 -25.38 -22.29 113.46
C LYS A 259 -25.90 -23.55 112.74
N GLN A 260 -26.56 -23.39 111.58
CA GLN A 260 -27.20 -24.50 110.86
C GLN A 260 -26.34 -25.08 109.73
N ILE A 261 -25.32 -24.36 109.27
CA ILE A 261 -24.43 -24.84 108.20
C ILE A 261 -23.23 -25.63 108.76
N GLU A 262 -22.91 -25.46 110.05
CA GLU A 262 -21.91 -26.26 110.76
C GLU A 262 -22.46 -27.65 111.13
N GLU A 263 -23.74 -27.75 111.50
CA GLU A 263 -24.41 -29.04 111.79
C GLU A 263 -24.61 -29.91 110.54
N MET A 264 -24.88 -29.32 109.37
CA MET A 264 -24.96 -30.05 108.09
C MET A 264 -23.60 -30.55 107.57
N ARG A 265 -22.49 -29.99 108.07
CA ARG A 265 -21.13 -30.39 107.67
C ARG A 265 -20.67 -31.64 108.42
N ASP A 266 -21.15 -31.86 109.65
CA ASP A 266 -20.83 -33.02 110.48
C ASP A 266 -21.67 -34.28 110.15
N GLU A 267 -22.87 -34.12 109.58
CA GLU A 267 -23.67 -35.23 109.03
C GLU A 267 -23.09 -35.81 107.72
N LEU A 268 -22.41 -34.98 106.91
CA LEU A 268 -21.78 -35.43 105.66
C LEU A 268 -20.46 -36.20 105.89
N THR A 269 -19.78 -35.98 107.01
CA THR A 269 -18.55 -36.70 107.41
C THR A 269 -18.85 -38.05 108.07
N THR A 270 -20.02 -38.22 108.67
CA THR A 270 -20.48 -39.50 109.25
C THR A 270 -21.01 -40.47 108.20
N LEU A 271 -21.68 -39.98 107.14
CA LEU A 271 -22.12 -40.81 106.00
C LEU A 271 -20.97 -41.32 105.12
N ARG A 272 -19.81 -40.63 105.11
CA ARG A 272 -18.61 -41.07 104.36
C ARG A 272 -17.80 -42.18 105.06
N LYS A 273 -18.09 -42.48 106.33
CA LYS A 273 -17.46 -43.59 107.09
C LYS A 273 -18.27 -44.90 107.11
N ALA A 274 -19.47 -44.93 106.52
CA ALA A 274 -20.37 -46.10 106.55
C ALA A 274 -20.48 -46.88 105.20
N ALA A 275 -19.77 -46.48 104.15
CA ALA A 275 -19.78 -47.18 102.86
C ALA A 275 -18.39 -47.68 102.46
N LEU A 276 -17.89 -48.66 103.21
CA LEU A 276 -16.77 -49.52 102.84
C LEU A 276 -16.96 -50.90 103.48
N PRO A 277 -17.13 -51.96 102.68
CA PRO A 277 -16.44 -53.22 102.96
C PRO A 277 -15.78 -53.78 101.67
N LYS A 278 -14.47 -54.00 101.68
CA LYS A 278 -13.76 -55.28 101.96
C LYS A 278 -14.00 -56.40 100.92
N ARG A 279 -12.97 -56.58 100.07
CA ARG A 279 -12.18 -57.80 99.75
C ARG A 279 -12.88 -59.18 99.66
N PRO A 280 -12.43 -60.05 98.74
CA PRO A 280 -11.16 -60.78 98.93
C PRO A 280 -9.93 -60.12 98.30
#